data_AF-A0A9P8T577-F1
#
_entry.id   AF-A0A9P8T577-F1
#
_cell.length_a   1.000
_cell.length_b   1.000
_cell.length_c   1.000
_cell.angle_alpha   90.00
_cell.angle_beta   90.00
_cell.angle_gamma   90.00
#
_symmetry.space_group_name_H-M   'P 1'
#
loop_
_entity.id
_entity.type
_entity.pdbx_description
1 polymer ?
#
loop_
_entity_poly.entity_id
_entity_poly.type
_entity_poly.pdbx_seq_one_letter_code
_entity_poly.pdbx_strand_id
1 'polypeptide(L)'
;MLNRLFPKLNRSQLELFRVFMYYVGTDTDRKFNVPGFWPDPETTNKIPKEPHEIKAELARMKKEALEKRKKLEEKLINEYGLNLDEEREKLINKK
;
A
#
# COMPACT_ATOMS: atom_id res chain seq x y z
N MET A 1 35.56 8.05 -12.64
CA MET A 1 34.24 8.49 -12.12
C MET A 1 33.91 7.91 -10.74
N LEU A 2 34.12 6.61 -10.46
CA LEU A 2 33.74 6.02 -9.16
C LEU A 2 34.45 6.59 -7.91
N ASN A 3 35.71 7.02 -8.02
CA ASN A 3 36.45 7.59 -6.87
C ASN A 3 35.84 8.89 -6.32
N ARG A 4 34.94 9.54 -7.08
CA ARG A 4 34.25 10.78 -6.65
C ARG A 4 33.01 10.49 -5.80
N LEU A 5 32.37 9.32 -5.98
CA LEU A 5 31.17 8.94 -5.24
C LEU A 5 31.47 8.27 -3.89
N PHE A 6 32.65 7.67 -3.73
CA PHE A 6 33.03 6.94 -2.52
C PHE A 6 34.44 7.31 -2.06
N PRO A 7 34.64 8.50 -1.48
CA PRO A 7 35.98 9.07 -1.22
C PRO A 7 36.77 8.33 -0.13
N LYS A 8 36.13 7.45 0.66
CA LYS A 8 36.74 6.72 1.78
C LYS A 8 36.99 5.23 1.53
N LEU A 9 36.73 4.72 0.31
CA LEU A 9 36.97 3.31 0.01
C LEU A 9 38.43 3.06 -0.40
N ASN A 10 39.06 2.07 0.25
CA ASN A 10 40.36 1.56 -0.16
C ASN A 10 40.26 0.87 -1.53
N ARG A 11 41.34 0.84 -2.32
CA ARG A 11 41.35 0.20 -3.66
C ARG A 11 40.88 -1.25 -3.62
N SER A 12 41.26 -2.01 -2.60
CA SER A 12 40.80 -3.39 -2.38
C SER A 12 39.28 -3.49 -2.20
N GLN A 13 38.68 -2.54 -1.48
CA GLN A 13 37.23 -2.49 -1.29
C GLN A 13 36.52 -2.09 -2.59
N LEU A 14 37.10 -1.19 -3.38
CA LEU A 14 36.55 -0.79 -4.67
C LEU A 14 36.58 -1.94 -5.68
N GLU A 15 37.66 -2.71 -5.73
CA GLU A 15 37.76 -3.90 -6.59
C GLU A 15 36.77 -4.98 -6.14
N LEU A 16 36.65 -5.23 -4.83
CA LEU A 16 35.64 -6.17 -4.32
C LEU A 16 34.22 -5.74 -4.70
N PHE A 17 33.91 -4.43 -4.58
CA PHE A 17 32.63 -3.88 -5.01
C PHE A 17 32.40 -4.06 -6.51
N ARG A 18 33.42 -3.81 -7.35
CA ARG A 18 33.33 -4.04 -8.80
C ARG A 18 33.09 -5.50 -9.13
N VAL A 19 33.83 -6.42 -8.51
CA VAL A 19 33.64 -7.87 -8.69
C VAL A 19 32.22 -8.27 -8.30
N PHE A 20 31.71 -7.76 -7.18
CA PHE A 20 30.33 -8.02 -6.75
C PHE A 20 29.31 -7.46 -7.74
N MET A 21 29.49 -6.23 -8.23
CA MET A 21 28.63 -5.62 -9.23
C MET A 21 28.67 -6.37 -10.57
N TYR A 22 29.83 -6.84 -11.03
CA TYR A 22 29.93 -7.67 -12.24
C TYR A 22 29.29 -9.04 -12.01
N TYR A 23 29.49 -9.65 -10.84
CA TYR A 23 28.87 -10.93 -10.53
C TYR A 23 27.34 -10.82 -10.48
N VAL A 24 26.81 -9.80 -9.81
CA VAL A 24 25.37 -9.56 -9.70
C VAL A 24 24.78 -9.11 -11.05
N GLY A 25 25.46 -8.20 -11.75
CA GLY A 25 24.98 -7.53 -12.96
C GLY A 25 25.04 -8.33 -14.26
N THR A 26 25.84 -9.40 -14.32
CA THR A 26 26.02 -10.21 -15.55
C THR A 26 24.80 -11.04 -15.94
N ASP A 27 23.91 -11.33 -14.99
CA ASP A 27 22.74 -12.18 -15.22
C ASP A 27 21.66 -11.85 -14.17
N THR A 28 21.25 -10.58 -14.15
CA THR A 28 20.27 -10.08 -13.18
C THR A 28 18.90 -10.72 -13.36
N ASP A 29 18.54 -11.05 -14.61
CA ASP A 29 17.27 -11.69 -14.93
C ASP A 29 17.20 -13.07 -14.27
N ARG A 30 18.15 -13.98 -14.52
CA ARG A 30 18.11 -15.30 -13.86
C ARG A 30 18.26 -15.22 -12.33
N LYS A 31 19.03 -14.25 -11.82
CA LYS A 31 19.36 -14.15 -10.38
C LYS A 31 18.28 -13.48 -9.54
N PHE A 32 17.49 -12.57 -10.12
CA PHE A 32 16.45 -11.81 -9.41
C PHE A 32 15.04 -12.01 -9.98
N ASN A 33 14.86 -12.81 -11.03
CA ASN A 33 13.52 -13.19 -11.47
C ASN A 33 12.89 -14.11 -10.43
N VAL A 34 11.84 -13.62 -9.79
CA VAL A 34 10.98 -14.41 -8.90
C VAL A 34 9.84 -14.94 -9.76
N PRO A 35 9.70 -16.27 -9.95
CA PRO A 35 8.58 -16.84 -10.68
C PRO A 35 7.26 -16.38 -10.03
N GLY A 36 6.35 -15.81 -10.82
CA GLY A 36 5.09 -15.28 -10.30
C GLY A 36 5.23 -13.99 -9.47
N PHE A 37 6.28 -13.20 -9.70
CA PHE A 37 6.44 -11.88 -9.06
C PHE A 37 5.21 -10.98 -9.27
N TRP A 38 4.65 -11.01 -10.48
CA TRP A 38 3.43 -10.27 -10.79
C TRP A 38 2.21 -11.07 -10.33
N PRO A 39 1.24 -10.41 -9.67
CA PRO A 39 0.00 -11.07 -9.29
C PRO A 39 -0.67 -11.61 -10.55
N ASP A 40 -1.02 -12.89 -10.51
CA ASP A 40 -1.74 -13.54 -11.61
C ASP A 40 -3.06 -12.77 -11.84
N PRO A 41 -3.38 -12.37 -13.08
CA PRO A 41 -4.66 -11.76 -13.43
C PRO A 41 -5.88 -12.52 -12.89
N GLU A 42 -5.79 -13.85 -12.77
CA GLU A 42 -6.87 -14.69 -12.22
C GLU A 42 -7.01 -14.59 -10.70
N THR A 43 -5.93 -14.26 -9.99
CA THR A 43 -5.95 -14.04 -8.53
C THR A 43 -6.37 -12.63 -8.13
N THR A 44 -6.45 -11.71 -9.09
CA THR A 44 -6.82 -10.32 -8.84
C THR A 44 -8.34 -10.16 -8.79
N ASN A 45 -8.82 -9.20 -8.00
CA ASN A 45 -10.23 -8.86 -7.94
C ASN A 45 -10.76 -8.51 -9.34
N LYS A 46 -11.76 -9.25 -9.81
CA LYS A 46 -12.39 -9.04 -11.12
C LYS A 46 -13.39 -7.89 -11.02
N ILE A 47 -13.19 -6.87 -11.85
CA ILE A 47 -14.09 -5.72 -11.92
C ILE A 47 -15.36 -6.15 -12.67
N PRO A 48 -16.56 -5.94 -12.09
CA PRO A 48 -17.81 -6.23 -12.80
C PRO A 48 -17.93 -5.34 -14.04
N LYS A 49 -18.27 -5.94 -15.19
CA LYS A 49 -18.34 -5.23 -16.47
C LYS A 49 -19.77 -4.84 -16.84
N GLU A 50 -20.75 -5.60 -16.36
CA GLU A 50 -22.15 -5.37 -16.71
C GLU A 50 -22.81 -4.33 -15.79
N PRO A 51 -23.71 -3.45 -16.30
CA PRO A 51 -24.32 -2.39 -15.50
C PRO A 51 -25.11 -2.86 -14.27
N HIS A 52 -25.71 -4.05 -14.35
CA HIS A 52 -26.49 -4.61 -13.24
C HIS A 52 -25.58 -5.16 -12.12
N GLU A 53 -24.46 -5.80 -12.48
CA GLU A 53 -23.43 -6.25 -11.54
C GLU A 53 -22.80 -5.06 -10.83
N ILE A 54 -22.50 -3.97 -11.55
CA ILE A 54 -21.95 -2.74 -10.98
C ILE A 54 -22.90 -2.15 -9.94
N LYS A 55 -24.22 -2.12 -10.22
CA LYS A 55 -25.21 -1.62 -9.27
C LYS A 55 -25.30 -2.48 -8.00
N ALA A 56 -25.25 -3.80 -8.17
CA ALA A 56 -25.26 -4.74 -7.04
C ALA A 56 -24.01 -4.58 -6.16
N GLU A 57 -22.84 -4.49 -6.79
CA GLU A 57 -21.58 -4.30 -6.08
C GLU A 57 -21.52 -2.95 -5.36
N LEU A 58 -22.02 -1.88 -6.00
CA LEU A 58 -22.11 -0.56 -5.36
C LEU A 58 -23.04 -0.58 -4.14
N ALA A 59 -24.17 -1.30 -4.22
CA ALA A 59 -25.08 -1.46 -3.09
C ALA A 59 -24.41 -2.23 -1.94
N ARG A 60 -23.65 -3.29 -2.25
CA ARG A 60 -22.82 -4.04 -1.29
C ARG A 60 -21.81 -3.12 -0.60
N MET A 61 -21.05 -2.35 -1.38
CA MET A 61 -20.05 -1.39 -0.85
C MET A 61 -20.67 -0.34 0.06
N LYS A 62 -21.82 0.22 -0.31
CA LYS A 62 -22.54 1.20 0.53
C LYS A 62 -22.97 0.61 1.87
N LYS A 63 -23.46 -0.64 1.87
CA LYS A 63 -23.84 -1.36 3.10
C LYS A 63 -22.63 -1.57 4.00
N GLU A 64 -21.52 -2.06 3.45
CA GLU A 64 -20.28 -2.27 4.23
C GLU A 64 -19.71 -0.98 4.79
N ALA A 65 -19.74 0.10 4.01
CA ALA A 65 -19.29 1.41 4.47
C ALA A 65 -20.12 1.90 5.66
N LEU A 66 -21.46 1.75 5.59
CA LEU A 66 -22.35 2.12 6.69
C LEU A 66 -22.09 1.28 7.95
N GLU A 67 -21.91 -0.03 7.80
CA GLU A 67 -21.59 -0.93 8.92
C GLU A 67 -20.25 -0.60 9.56
N LYS A 68 -19.21 -0.33 8.75
CA LYS A 68 -17.90 0.12 9.25
C LYS A 68 -18.02 1.44 10.01
N ARG A 69 -18.82 2.38 9.50
CA ARG A 69 -19.06 3.67 10.16
C ARG A 69 -19.72 3.49 11.53
N LYS A 70 -20.79 2.69 11.60
CA LYS A 70 -21.47 2.36 12.88
C LYS A 70 -20.53 1.72 13.89
N LYS A 71 -19.75 0.72 13.46
CA LYS A 71 -18.75 0.07 14.33
C LYS A 71 -17.71 1.06 14.86
N LEU A 72 -17.31 2.04 14.05
CA LEU A 72 -16.34 3.05 14.47
C LEU A 72 -16.97 4.06 15.44
N GLU A 73 -18.21 4.49 15.19
CA GLU A 73 -19.00 5.33 16.11
C GLU A 73 -19.18 4.64 17.47
N GLU A 74 -19.58 3.37 17.48
CA GLU A 74 -19.72 2.55 18.68
C GLU A 74 -18.40 2.43 19.46
N LYS A 75 -17.28 2.15 18.77
CA LYS A 75 -15.96 2.10 19.40
C LYS A 75 -15.57 3.43 20.02
N LEU A 76 -15.84 4.53 19.33
CA LEU A 76 -15.50 5.86 19.81
C LEU A 76 -16.27 6.22 21.10
N ILE A 77 -17.56 5.89 21.14
CA ILE A 77 -18.40 6.10 22.32
C ILE A 77 -17.94 5.20 23.47
N ASN A 78 -17.70 3.90 23.22
CA ASN A 78 -17.35 2.94 24.26
C ASN A 78 -15.96 3.16 24.84
N GLU A 79 -14.95 3.44 24.01
CA GLU A 79 -13.56 3.57 24.45
C GLU A 79 -13.23 4.98 24.93
N TYR A 80 -13.77 6.02 24.28
CA TYR A 80 -13.37 7.40 24.52
C TYR A 80 -14.50 8.27 25.09
N GLY A 81 -15.74 7.76 25.17
CA GLY A 81 -16.90 8.53 25.62
C GLY A 81 -17.24 9.72 24.71
N LEU A 82 -16.71 9.75 23.50
CA LEU A 82 -16.89 10.87 22.57
C LEU A 82 -18.08 10.59 21.64
N ASN A 83 -19.07 11.48 21.68
CA ASN A 83 -20.20 11.46 20.76
C ASN A 83 -19.91 12.37 19.55
N LEU A 84 -19.76 11.77 18.37
CA LEU A 84 -19.49 12.48 17.11
C LEU A 84 -20.56 13.52 16.75
N ASP A 85 -21.82 13.27 17.10
CA ASP A 85 -22.93 14.16 16.75
C ASP A 85 -22.89 15.42 17.60
N GLU A 86 -22.65 15.29 18.91
CA GLU A 86 -22.49 16.41 19.83
C GLU A 86 -21.28 17.28 19.48
N GLU A 87 -20.14 16.66 19.14
CA GLU A 87 -18.94 17.39 18.72
C GLU A 87 -19.17 18.15 17.40
N ARG A 88 -19.93 17.58 16.46
CA ARG A 88 -20.32 18.27 15.21
C ARG A 88 -21.19 19.48 15.48
N GLU A 89 -22.18 19.38 16.37
CA GLU A 89 -23.05 20.50 16.74
C GLU A 89 -22.28 21.64 17.41
N LYS A 90 -21.33 21.32 18.30
CA LYS A 90 -20.43 22.31 18.92
C LYS A 90 -19.61 23.07 17.88
N LEU A 91 -19.18 22.43 16.79
CA LEU A 91 -18.43 23.07 15.71
C LEU A 91 -19.31 23.97 14.84
N ILE A 92 -20.56 23.58 14.59
CA ILE A 92 -21.52 24.36 13.79
C ILE A 92 -21.93 25.62 14.54
N ASN A 93 -22.27 25.50 15.83
CA ASN A 93 -22.73 26.62 16.66
C ASN A 93 -21.62 27.59 17.10
N LYS A 94 -20.35 27.24 16.88
CA LYS A 94 -19.17 28.08 17.18
C LYS A 94 -18.76 29.00 16.01
N LYS A 95 -19.30 28.78 14.82
CA LYS A 95 -19.13 29.63 13.64
C LYS A 95 -20.16 30.75 13.62
#